data_AF-X1BHH3-F1
#
_entry.id   AF-X1BHH3-F1
#
_cell.length_a   1.000
_cell.length_b   1.000
_cell.length_c   1.000
_cell.angle_alpha   90.00
_cell.angle_beta   90.00
_cell.angle_gamma   90.00
#
_symmetry.space_group_name_H-M   'P 1'
#
loop_
_entity.id
_entity.type
_entity.pdbx_description
1 polymer ?
#
loop_
_entity_poly.entity_id
_entity_poly.type
_entity_poly.pdbx_seq_one_letter_code
_entity_poly.pdbx_strand_id
1 'polypeptide(L)'
;MADIIDSLYEEHKEPDDESDLIVIPDLVETCPVLHDFMRFTKFMGKPTESPRLGYHVSEGKLYVSLSDGQRRRSLRVNAATFYDGLREIENHITQGALGSLWYNWPQRNGQKRKNSKGS
;
A
#
# COMPACT_ATOMS: atom_id res chain seq x y z
N MET A 1 21.24 28.10 17.67
CA MET A 1 21.02 27.68 16.27
C MET A 1 20.38 26.33 16.34
N ALA A 2 19.09 26.37 16.67
CA ALA A 2 18.27 25.24 17.08
C ALA A 2 17.18 25.02 16.01
N ASP A 3 16.50 23.87 16.11
CA ASP A 3 15.11 23.71 15.67
C ASP A 3 14.85 23.54 14.16
N ILE A 4 15.56 22.60 13.53
CA ILE A 4 15.02 21.95 12.31
C ILE A 4 14.92 20.43 12.52
N ILE A 5 15.87 19.85 13.25
CA ILE A 5 15.90 18.40 13.51
C ILE A 5 15.02 18.03 14.71
N ASP A 6 14.95 18.87 15.76
CA ASP A 6 14.05 18.63 16.91
C ASP A 6 12.58 18.94 16.58
N SER A 7 12.29 19.83 15.62
CA SER A 7 10.93 20.07 15.11
C SER A 7 10.37 18.92 14.25
N LEU A 8 11.19 17.94 13.89
CA LEU A 8 10.72 16.70 13.26
C LEU A 8 10.26 15.66 14.30
N TYR A 9 10.48 15.90 15.60
CA TYR A 9 10.39 14.90 16.65
C TYR A 9 9.48 15.24 17.85
N GLU A 10 8.71 16.33 17.86
CA GLU A 10 7.75 16.61 18.95
C GLU A 10 6.28 16.55 18.51
N GLU A 11 5.60 15.56 19.10
CA GLU A 11 4.15 15.31 19.19
C GLU A 11 3.38 15.12 17.87
N HIS A 12 3.40 13.88 17.36
CA HIS A 12 2.25 13.35 16.65
C HIS A 12 1.05 13.33 17.62
N LYS A 13 0.30 14.43 17.66
CA LYS A 13 -1.10 14.42 18.11
C LYS A 13 -1.87 13.41 17.25
N GLU A 14 -2.74 12.65 17.90
CA GLU A 14 -3.68 11.78 17.21
C GLU A 14 -4.41 12.59 16.12
N PRO A 15 -4.55 12.06 14.89
CA PRO A 15 -5.48 12.68 13.95
C PRO A 15 -6.89 12.41 14.48
N ASP A 16 -7.43 13.41 15.17
CA ASP A 16 -8.82 13.47 15.65
C ASP A 16 -9.83 13.66 14.49
N ASP A 17 -9.35 13.88 13.26
CA ASP A 17 -10.20 14.17 12.09
C ASP A 17 -9.99 13.15 10.97
N GLU A 18 -11.10 12.71 10.38
CA GLU A 18 -11.17 11.87 9.17
C GLU A 18 -10.59 12.56 7.90
N SER A 19 -9.92 13.70 8.04
CA SER A 19 -9.40 14.57 6.97
C SER A 19 -8.04 14.13 6.41
N ASP A 20 -7.29 13.29 7.13
CA ASP A 20 -6.01 12.70 6.67
C ASP A 20 -6.20 11.43 5.83
N LEU A 21 -7.44 10.98 5.63
CA LEU A 21 -7.75 10.02 4.59
C LEU A 21 -7.48 10.69 3.25
N ILE A 22 -6.57 10.10 2.45
CA ILE A 22 -6.45 10.41 1.03
C ILE A 22 -7.74 9.95 0.36
N VAL A 23 -8.78 10.77 0.46
CA VAL A 23 -10.01 10.63 -0.30
C VAL A 23 -9.65 11.18 -1.67
N ILE A 24 -9.25 10.31 -2.60
CA ILE A 24 -9.40 10.66 -4.01
C ILE A 24 -10.93 10.77 -4.17
N PRO A 25 -11.52 11.97 -4.34
CA PRO A 25 -12.98 12.14 -4.29
C PRO A 25 -13.66 11.24 -5.34
N ASP A 26 -13.01 11.12 -6.49
CA ASP A 26 -13.42 10.26 -7.58
C ASP A 26 -13.42 8.77 -7.23
N LEU A 27 -12.58 8.29 -6.28
CA LEU A 27 -12.56 6.88 -5.90
C LEU A 27 -13.86 6.46 -5.22
N VAL A 28 -14.48 7.32 -4.41
CA VAL A 28 -15.77 7.01 -3.77
C VAL A 28 -16.85 6.75 -4.82
N GLU A 29 -16.88 7.58 -5.86
CA GLU A 29 -17.90 7.52 -6.91
C GLU A 29 -17.62 6.40 -7.92
N THR A 30 -16.35 6.19 -8.27
CA THR A 30 -15.96 5.27 -9.35
C THR A 30 -15.54 3.89 -8.88
N CYS A 31 -14.94 3.80 -7.69
CA CYS A 31 -14.42 2.56 -7.12
C CYS A 31 -14.67 2.46 -5.59
N PRO A 32 -15.94 2.41 -5.15
CA PRO A 32 -16.32 2.47 -3.74
C PRO A 32 -15.70 1.34 -2.89
N VAL A 33 -15.54 0.13 -3.44
CA VAL A 33 -15.00 -1.00 -2.67
C VAL A 33 -13.50 -0.85 -2.46
N LEU A 34 -12.79 -0.35 -3.48
CA LEU A 34 -11.36 -0.02 -3.35
C LEU A 34 -11.17 1.15 -2.38
N HIS A 35 -12.02 2.16 -2.46
CA HIS A 35 -12.03 3.26 -1.52
C HIS A 35 -12.15 2.77 -0.07
N ASP A 36 -13.17 1.96 0.24
CA ASP A 36 -13.36 1.40 1.57
C ASP A 36 -12.20 0.49 1.99
N PHE A 37 -11.62 -0.25 1.04
CA PHE A 37 -10.44 -1.07 1.28
C PHE A 37 -9.23 -0.24 1.72
N MET A 38 -9.02 0.94 1.13
CA MET A 38 -7.94 1.86 1.53
C MET A 38 -8.19 2.54 2.87
N ARG A 39 -9.45 2.65 3.28
CA ARG A 39 -9.85 3.20 4.58
C ARG A 39 -9.66 2.24 5.75
N PHE A 40 -9.25 0.99 5.53
CA PHE A 40 -8.97 0.07 6.64
C PHE A 40 -7.75 0.53 7.45
N THR A 41 -8.02 1.22 8.54
CA THR A 41 -7.03 1.66 9.55
C THR A 41 -6.85 0.65 10.68
N LYS A 42 -7.64 -0.43 10.72
CA LYS A 42 -7.55 -1.50 11.72
C LYS A 42 -7.50 -2.88 11.07
N PHE A 43 -6.55 -3.70 11.50
CA PHE A 43 -6.46 -5.12 11.17
C PHE A 43 -6.26 -5.95 12.43
N MET A 44 -7.12 -6.94 12.66
CA MET A 44 -7.09 -7.78 13.89
C MET A 44 -7.10 -6.94 15.19
N GLY A 45 -7.84 -5.82 15.19
CA GLY A 45 -7.94 -4.91 16.34
C GLY A 45 -6.73 -3.99 16.57
N LYS A 46 -5.67 -4.09 15.74
CA LYS A 46 -4.50 -3.22 15.82
C LYS A 46 -4.56 -2.13 14.74
N PRO A 47 -4.11 -0.90 15.03
CA PRO A 47 -3.88 0.11 14.01
C PRO A 47 -2.95 -0.44 12.92
N THR A 48 -3.31 -0.21 11.66
CA THR A 48 -2.54 -0.62 10.50
C THR A 48 -2.37 0.58 9.58
N GLU A 49 -1.20 0.71 8.97
CA GLU A 49 -1.01 1.67 7.90
C GLU A 49 -1.92 1.32 6.73
N SER A 50 -2.60 2.33 6.20
CA SER A 50 -3.45 2.19 5.03
C SER A 50 -2.64 1.75 3.80
N PRO A 51 -3.18 0.84 2.98
CA PRO A 51 -2.61 0.53 1.67
C PRO A 51 -2.49 1.79 0.79
N ARG A 52 -1.42 1.87 0.00
CA ARG A 52 -1.13 2.99 -0.89
C ARG A 52 -1.39 2.61 -2.33
N LEU A 53 -2.06 3.50 -3.07
CA LEU A 53 -2.13 3.44 -4.53
C LEU A 53 -0.96 4.18 -5.14
N GLY A 54 -0.46 3.64 -6.25
CA GLY A 54 0.57 4.28 -7.05
C GLY A 54 0.45 3.88 -8.50
N TYR A 55 1.15 4.59 -9.37
CA TYR A 55 1.27 4.25 -10.77
C TYR A 55 2.73 4.44 -11.22
N HIS A 56 3.14 3.69 -12.22
CA HIS A 56 4.43 3.88 -12.88
C HIS A 56 4.35 3.37 -14.31
N VAL A 57 5.20 3.93 -15.18
CA VAL A 57 5.32 3.48 -16.56
C VAL A 57 6.61 2.69 -16.70
N SER A 58 6.52 1.49 -17.26
CA SER A 58 7.67 0.64 -17.55
C SER A 58 7.45 -0.05 -18.88
N GLU A 59 8.48 -0.11 -19.74
CA GLU A 59 8.42 -0.77 -21.06
C GLU A 59 7.23 -0.29 -21.93
N GLY A 60 6.88 1.00 -21.83
CA GLY A 60 5.76 1.59 -22.56
C GLY A 60 4.37 1.18 -22.07
N LYS A 61 4.27 0.51 -20.92
CA LYS A 61 3.01 0.11 -20.28
C LYS A 61 2.80 0.85 -18.98
N LEU A 62 1.56 1.29 -18.73
CA LEU A 62 1.17 1.89 -17.47
C LEU A 62 0.76 0.79 -16.48
N TYR A 63 1.42 0.81 -15.34
CA TYR A 63 1.13 -0.10 -14.24
C TYR A 63 0.53 0.67 -13.08
N VAL A 64 -0.63 0.20 -12.62
CA VAL A 64 -1.27 0.68 -11.40
C VAL A 64 -1.02 -0.33 -10.31
N SER A 65 -0.63 0.14 -9.13
CA SER A 65 -0.21 -0.70 -8.02
C SER A 65 -0.91 -0.34 -6.73
N LEU A 66 -1.35 -1.37 -6.01
CA LEU A 66 -1.83 -1.28 -4.64
C LEU A 66 -0.78 -1.93 -3.73
N SER A 67 -0.24 -1.17 -2.78
CA SER A 67 0.85 -1.61 -1.91
C SER A 67 0.45 -1.54 -0.43
N ASP A 68 0.65 -2.64 0.29
CA ASP A 68 0.44 -2.74 1.73
C ASP A 68 1.83 -2.96 2.37
N GLY A 69 2.42 -1.85 2.84
CA GLY A 69 3.78 -1.82 3.37
C GLY A 69 3.94 -2.64 4.65
N GLN A 70 2.94 -2.58 5.53
CA GLN A 70 2.96 -3.30 6.80
C GLN A 70 2.91 -4.81 6.60
N ARG A 71 2.10 -5.30 5.65
CA ARG A 71 2.05 -6.73 5.30
C ARG A 71 3.05 -7.11 4.21
N ARG A 72 3.90 -6.18 3.77
CA ARG A 72 4.96 -6.37 2.78
C ARG A 72 4.45 -7.06 1.51
N ARG A 73 3.38 -6.54 0.94
CA ARG A 73 2.76 -7.11 -0.27
C ARG A 73 2.32 -6.02 -1.22
N SER A 74 2.29 -6.36 -2.49
CA SER A 74 1.83 -5.45 -3.54
C SER A 74 1.06 -6.21 -4.61
N LEU A 75 0.04 -5.57 -5.15
CA LEU A 75 -0.69 -5.98 -6.35
C LEU A 75 -0.34 -4.99 -7.45
N ARG A 76 -0.20 -5.47 -8.68
CA ARG A 76 0.06 -4.64 -9.84
C ARG A 76 -0.80 -5.12 -11.01
N VAL A 77 -1.47 -4.17 -11.65
CA VAL A 77 -2.24 -4.40 -12.86
C VAL A 77 -1.69 -3.52 -13.98
N ASN A 78 -1.82 -3.97 -15.22
CA ASN A 78 -1.44 -3.20 -16.41
C ASN A 78 -2.72 -2.66 -17.03
N ALA A 79 -2.80 -1.36 -17.25
CA ALA A 79 -4.01 -0.72 -17.76
C ALA A 79 -3.66 0.39 -18.76
N ALA A 80 -4.62 0.73 -19.63
CA ALA A 80 -4.45 1.83 -20.58
C ALA A 80 -4.47 3.20 -19.87
N THR A 81 -5.27 3.32 -18.81
CA THR A 81 -5.39 4.53 -18.00
C THR A 81 -5.30 4.19 -16.51
N PHE A 82 -5.08 5.22 -15.68
CA PHE A 82 -5.06 5.03 -14.24
C PHE A 82 -6.41 4.52 -13.71
N TYR A 83 -7.52 5.11 -14.17
CA TYR A 83 -8.87 4.72 -13.77
C TYR A 83 -9.23 3.28 -14.18
N ASP A 84 -8.78 2.82 -15.35
CA ASP A 84 -8.98 1.42 -15.74
C ASP A 84 -8.25 0.47 -14.79
N GLY A 85 -7.04 0.83 -14.35
CA GLY A 85 -6.31 0.06 -13.34
C GLY A 85 -6.98 0.07 -11.96
N LEU A 86 -7.60 1.18 -11.57
CA LEU A 86 -8.39 1.24 -10.33
C LEU A 86 -9.59 0.28 -10.37
N ARG A 87 -10.35 0.28 -11.48
CA ARG A 87 -11.49 -0.63 -11.67
C ARG A 87 -11.07 -2.09 -11.70
N GLU A 88 -9.93 -2.40 -12.30
CA GLU A 88 -9.41 -3.76 -12.33
C GLU A 88 -9.03 -4.25 -10.92
N ILE A 89 -8.36 -3.41 -10.13
CA ILE A 89 -8.05 -3.69 -8.73
C ILE A 89 -9.34 -3.85 -7.91
N GLU A 90 -10.33 -2.97 -8.08
CA GLU A 90 -11.61 -3.08 -7.41
C GLU A 90 -12.33 -4.40 -7.74
N ASN A 91 -12.36 -4.80 -9.00
CA ASN A 91 -12.93 -6.08 -9.42
C ASN A 91 -12.25 -7.25 -8.70
N HIS A 92 -10.92 -7.22 -8.56
CA HIS A 92 -10.19 -8.24 -7.81
C HIS A 92 -10.53 -8.26 -6.31
N ILE A 93 -10.79 -7.09 -5.71
CA ILE A 93 -11.24 -6.99 -4.31
C ILE A 93 -12.63 -7.61 -4.17
N THR A 94 -13.58 -7.18 -5.02
CA THR A 94 -14.98 -7.63 -5.00
C THR A 94 -15.11 -9.13 -5.24
N GLN A 95 -14.26 -9.71 -6.08
CA GLN A 95 -14.22 -11.16 -6.33
C GLN A 95 -13.53 -11.97 -5.20
N GLY A 96 -12.93 -11.32 -4.21
CA GLY A 96 -12.12 -11.98 -3.19
C GLY A 96 -10.81 -12.59 -3.72
N ALA A 97 -10.37 -12.17 -4.91
CA ALA A 97 -9.20 -12.72 -5.60
C ALA A 97 -7.87 -12.21 -5.03
N LEU A 98 -7.90 -11.19 -4.17
CA LEU A 98 -6.70 -10.62 -3.54
C LEU A 98 -5.79 -11.68 -2.91
N GLY A 99 -6.36 -12.72 -2.28
CA GLY A 99 -5.59 -13.76 -1.60
C GLY A 99 -4.55 -14.46 -2.49
N SER A 100 -4.83 -14.63 -3.78
CA SER A 100 -3.92 -15.25 -4.75
C SER A 100 -3.10 -14.27 -5.57
N LEU A 101 -3.57 -13.02 -5.70
CA LEU A 101 -2.94 -12.01 -6.55
C LEU A 101 -1.87 -11.18 -5.84
N TRP A 102 -1.81 -11.21 -4.51
CA TRP A 102 -0.76 -10.53 -3.77
C TRP A 102 0.62 -11.09 -4.10
N TYR A 103 1.49 -10.22 -4.60
CA TYR A 103 2.92 -10.48 -4.57
C TYR A 103 3.45 -10.15 -3.17
N ASN A 104 3.98 -11.16 -2.47
CA ASN A 104 4.63 -10.97 -1.17
C ASN A 104 6.09 -10.58 -1.39
N TRP A 105 6.51 -9.46 -0.80
CA TRP A 105 7.88 -9.02 -0.88
C TRP A 105 8.78 -10.01 -0.13
N PRO A 106 9.97 -10.31 -0.66
CA PRO A 106 10.91 -11.18 0.03
C PRO A 106 11.15 -10.66 1.45
N GLN A 107 11.09 -11.55 2.44
CA GLN A 107 11.55 -11.21 3.79
C GLN A 107 12.99 -10.73 3.67
N ARG A 108 13.31 -9.62 4.34
CA ARG A 108 14.69 -9.16 4.51
C ARG A 108 15.36 -10.10 5.51
N ASN A 109 15.52 -11.38 5.14
CA ASN A 109 16.36 -12.29 5.88
C ASN A 109 17.78 -11.81 5.65
N GLY A 110 18.35 -11.19 6.69
CA GLY A 110 19.78 -11.22 6.88
C GLY A 110 20.19 -12.69 6.93
N GLN A 111 20.48 -13.28 5.77
CA GLN A 111 21.25 -14.51 5.71
C GLN A 111 22.60 -14.16 6.34
N LYS A 112 22.75 -14.43 7.63
CA LYS A 112 24.05 -14.82 8.19
C LYS A 112 24.50 -15.98 7.31
N ARG A 113 25.37 -15.69 6.35
CA ARG A 113 26.13 -16.72 5.64
C ARG A 113 26.74 -17.59 6.72
N LYS A 114 26.23 -18.81 6.88
CA LYS A 114 26.83 -19.80 7.76
C LYS A 114 28.16 -20.12 7.09
N ASN A 115 29.24 -19.51 7.59
CA ASN A 115 30.59 -19.81 7.14
C ASN A 115 30.78 -21.31 7.38
N SER A 116 30.72 -22.10 6.31
CA SER A 116 31.14 -23.49 6.31
C SER A 116 32.64 -23.47 6.58
N LYS A 117 33.04 -23.63 7.84
CA LYS A 117 34.37 -24.17 8.13
C LYS A 117 34.37 -25.58 7.54
N GLY A 118 35.05 -25.72 6.40
CA GLY A 118 35.50 -27.02 5.93
C GLY A 118 36.37 -27.65 7.02
N SER A 119 36.10 -28.91 7.30
CA SER A 119 37.00 -29.86 7.95
C SER A 119 37.12 -31.04 7.03
#